data_AF-B5VLR4-F1
#
_entry.id   AF-B5VLR4-F1
#
_cell.length_a   1.000
_cell.length_b   1.000
_cell.length_c   1.000
_cell.angle_alpha   90.00
_cell.angle_beta   90.00
_cell.angle_gamma   90.00
#
_symmetry.space_group_name_H-M   'P 1'
#
loop_
_entity.id
_entity.type
_entity.pdbx_description
1 polymer ?
#
loop_
_entity_poly.entity_id
_entity_poly.type
_entity_poly.pdbx_seq_one_letter_code
_entity_poly.pdbx_strand_id
1 'polypeptide(L)'
;PRILGIYVERRTESMSRHYSTFPQSFRVVTSEQVDDLSKLFNFNVFDFPFQVNKKASVQVREIRFQKGLIDSTEDYISETLLPLELNFDFFPNTISTNKGCYVGQELTARTYATGILRKRLVPVKLDNYQLLDTDPERKYAEFHIDNVVEKSLAENEPTLNPFTNKPPERTKRKQRPAGLLISNEGLYGVALLRTEHFSAAFSSDEPVEFYITTTKGENIKITPQKPFWFSDWKNNNGPHK
;
A
#
# COMPACT_ATOMS: atom_id res chain seq x y z
N PRO A 1 20.64 26.95 12.69
CA PRO A 1 19.47 26.03 12.79
C PRO A 1 19.20 25.59 14.23
N ARG A 2 17.97 25.78 14.71
CA ARG A 2 17.52 25.30 16.02
C ARG A 2 16.51 24.15 15.86
N ILE A 3 16.59 23.14 16.72
CA ILE A 3 15.58 22.09 16.82
C ILE A 3 14.38 22.64 17.59
N LEU A 4 13.20 22.61 16.98
CA LEU A 4 11.93 23.05 17.56
C LEU A 4 11.15 21.89 18.20
N GLY A 5 11.36 20.67 17.70
CA GLY A 5 10.70 19.48 18.22
C GLY A 5 11.26 18.21 17.62
N ILE A 6 11.07 17.11 18.36
CA ILE A 6 11.41 15.76 17.91
C ILE A 6 10.19 14.88 18.13
N TYR A 7 9.82 14.10 17.12
CA TYR A 7 8.70 13.17 17.16
C TYR A 7 9.18 11.77 16.83
N VAL A 8 8.90 10.81 17.71
CA VAL A 8 9.14 9.38 17.43
C VAL A 8 7.97 8.84 16.63
N GLU A 9 8.23 8.22 15.47
CA GLU A 9 7.20 7.60 14.64
C GLU A 9 6.67 6.33 15.31
N ARG A 10 5.54 6.47 16.01
CA ARG A 10 4.93 5.39 16.79
C ARG A 10 4.13 4.40 15.96
N ARG A 11 3.65 4.80 14.77
CA ARG A 11 2.80 3.91 13.94
C ARG A 11 3.54 2.64 13.54
N THR A 12 4.83 2.76 13.22
CA THR A 12 5.64 1.64 12.73
C THR A 12 6.44 0.94 13.82
N GLU A 13 6.21 1.27 15.10
CA GLU A 13 6.97 0.71 16.23
C GLU A 13 6.85 -0.84 16.30
N SER A 14 5.67 -1.38 16.02
CA SER A 14 5.42 -2.83 16.00
C SER A 14 6.12 -3.57 14.85
N MET A 15 6.58 -2.85 13.82
CA MET A 15 7.21 -3.46 12.65
C MET A 15 8.59 -4.02 12.96
N SER A 16 9.29 -3.46 13.94
CA SER A 16 10.54 -4.02 14.46
C SER A 16 10.38 -5.47 14.94
N ARG A 17 9.18 -5.86 15.40
CA ARG A 17 8.85 -7.24 15.79
C ARG A 17 8.75 -8.20 14.60
N HIS A 18 8.45 -7.68 13.42
CA HIS A 18 8.24 -8.46 12.19
C HIS A 18 9.47 -8.42 11.29
N TYR A 19 10.25 -7.34 11.40
CA TYR A 19 11.43 -7.07 10.61
C TYR A 19 12.54 -6.58 11.54
N SER A 20 13.45 -7.48 11.90
CA SER A 20 14.54 -7.19 12.85
C SER A 20 15.43 -6.02 12.41
N THR A 21 15.51 -5.76 11.11
CA THR A 21 16.30 -4.67 10.52
C THR A 21 15.50 -3.39 10.27
N PHE A 22 14.20 -3.36 10.61
CA PHE A 22 13.38 -2.17 10.39
C PHE A 22 13.67 -1.12 11.45
N PRO A 23 14.11 0.09 11.07
CA PRO A 23 14.59 1.08 12.00
C PRO A 23 13.45 1.70 12.81
N GLN A 24 13.77 2.15 14.02
CA GLN A 24 12.94 3.16 14.69
C GLN A 24 13.17 4.50 14.01
N SER A 25 12.10 5.13 13.56
CA SER A 25 12.16 6.43 12.89
C SER A 25 11.79 7.54 13.85
N PHE A 26 12.46 8.68 13.72
CA PHE A 26 12.08 9.93 14.35
C PHE A 26 12.15 11.07 13.34
N ARG A 27 11.33 12.09 13.57
CA ARG A 27 11.30 13.33 12.79
C ARG A 27 11.82 14.46 13.64
N VAL A 28 12.55 15.37 13.01
CA VAL A 28 13.08 16.57 13.65
C VAL A 28 12.48 17.76 12.94
N VAL A 29 11.86 18.66 13.70
CA VAL A 29 11.36 19.93 13.20
C VAL A 29 12.41 20.98 13.51
N THR A 30 12.87 21.70 12.49
CA THR A 30 13.89 22.74 12.61
C THR A 30 13.33 24.10 12.23
N SER A 31 13.95 25.17 12.76
CA SER A 31 13.55 26.56 12.46
C SER A 31 13.82 27.00 11.02
N GLU A 32 14.66 26.27 10.31
CA GLU A 32 15.08 26.50 8.92
C GLU A 32 15.49 25.16 8.30
N GLN A 33 15.67 25.11 6.98
CA GLN A 33 16.10 23.89 6.27
C GLN A 33 17.51 23.47 6.70
N VAL A 34 17.73 22.16 6.84
CA VAL A 34 19.01 21.57 7.28
C VAL A 34 19.37 20.40 6.38
N ASP A 35 20.49 20.51 5.66
CA ASP A 35 20.96 19.47 4.74
C ASP A 35 21.66 18.29 5.42
N ASP A 36 22.12 18.51 6.65
CA ASP A 36 22.83 17.52 7.45
C ASP A 36 22.46 17.65 8.94
N LEU A 37 21.51 16.81 9.35
CA LEU A 37 21.03 16.74 10.73
C LEU A 37 22.12 16.32 11.72
N SER A 38 23.17 15.60 11.28
CA SER A 38 24.21 15.10 12.19
C SER A 38 24.94 16.23 12.93
N LYS A 39 25.02 17.40 12.32
CA LYS A 39 25.63 18.61 12.89
C LYS A 39 24.83 19.20 14.06
N LEU A 40 23.57 18.79 14.24
CA LEU A 40 22.70 19.28 15.30
C LEU A 40 22.70 18.39 16.55
N PHE A 41 23.27 17.18 16.46
CA PHE A 41 23.28 16.22 17.56
C PHE A 41 24.69 16.10 18.15
N ASN A 42 24.78 16.12 19.48
CA ASN A 42 26.01 15.79 20.18
C ASN A 42 26.05 14.29 20.47
N PHE A 43 26.68 13.52 19.58
CA PHE A 43 26.79 12.07 19.74
C PHE A 43 27.76 11.63 20.85
N ASN A 44 28.60 12.54 21.38
CA ASN A 44 29.52 12.22 22.48
C ASN A 44 28.81 12.06 23.83
N VAL A 45 27.50 12.31 23.89
CA VAL A 45 26.67 12.13 25.10
C VAL A 45 26.34 10.65 25.34
N PHE A 46 26.47 9.79 24.33
CA PHE A 46 26.15 8.37 24.46
C PHE A 46 27.36 7.58 24.96
N ASP A 47 27.13 6.70 25.95
CA ASP A 47 28.17 5.82 26.53
C ASP A 47 28.55 4.63 25.61
N PHE A 48 28.21 4.70 24.32
CA PHE A 48 28.45 3.64 23.34
C PHE A 48 28.85 4.22 21.99
N PRO A 49 29.62 3.47 21.16
CA PRO A 49 30.02 3.95 19.84
C PRO A 49 28.80 4.16 18.94
N PHE A 50 28.59 5.39 18.49
CA PHE A 50 27.50 5.76 17.58
C PHE A 50 28.04 5.95 16.17
N GLN A 51 27.48 5.23 15.19
CA GLN A 51 27.83 5.41 13.78
C GLN A 51 26.76 6.20 13.05
N VAL A 52 27.15 7.30 12.43
CA VAL A 52 26.28 8.13 11.61
C VAL A 52 26.48 7.76 10.14
N ASN A 53 25.41 7.28 9.49
CA ASN A 53 25.43 6.95 8.07
C ASN A 53 24.40 7.80 7.33
N LYS A 54 24.86 8.64 6.41
CA LYS A 54 23.96 9.42 5.55
C LYS A 54 23.26 8.49 4.56
N LYS A 55 21.93 8.61 4.46
CA LYS A 55 21.10 7.89 3.49
C LYS A 55 20.35 8.90 2.63
N ALA A 56 20.21 8.60 1.34
CA ALA A 56 19.40 9.41 0.44
C ALA A 56 17.90 9.23 0.74
N SER A 57 17.08 10.26 0.47
CA SER A 57 15.63 10.19 0.65
C SER A 57 14.99 9.02 -0.11
N VAL A 58 15.45 8.80 -1.35
CA VAL A 58 15.08 7.67 -2.22
C VAL A 58 15.28 6.33 -1.52
N GLN A 59 16.42 6.11 -0.86
CA GLN A 59 16.71 4.85 -0.15
C GLN A 59 15.78 4.65 1.05
N VAL A 60 15.46 5.73 1.77
CA VAL A 60 14.51 5.68 2.90
C VAL A 60 13.11 5.34 2.41
N ARG A 61 12.68 5.94 1.29
CA ARG A 61 11.39 5.68 0.66
C ARG A 61 11.27 4.25 0.13
N GLU A 62 12.32 3.75 -0.52
CA GLU A 62 12.41 2.37 -0.99
C GLU A 62 12.22 1.36 0.16
N ILE A 63 12.88 1.56 1.30
CA ILE A 63 12.72 0.71 2.49
C ILE A 63 11.27 0.73 2.99
N ARG A 64 10.60 1.89 2.97
CA ARG A 64 9.18 2.00 3.33
C ARG A 64 8.28 1.23 2.36
N PHE A 65 8.50 1.38 1.06
CA PHE A 65 7.69 0.72 0.02
C PHE A 65 7.86 -0.80 0.04
N GLN A 66 9.08 -1.31 0.30
CA GLN A 66 9.32 -2.74 0.54
C GLN A 66 8.43 -3.32 1.65
N LYS A 67 8.03 -2.50 2.63
CA LYS A 67 7.19 -2.93 3.76
C LYS A 67 5.73 -2.53 3.63
N GLY A 68 5.32 -1.95 2.50
CA GLY A 68 3.95 -1.54 2.26
C GLY A 68 3.56 -0.26 2.99
N LEU A 69 4.54 0.61 3.26
CA LEU A 69 4.34 1.84 4.03
C LEU A 69 4.38 3.08 3.15
N ILE A 70 3.41 3.96 3.35
CA ILE A 70 3.43 5.33 2.86
C ILE A 70 3.57 6.31 4.02
N ASP A 71 4.01 7.52 3.72
CA ASP A 71 4.29 8.52 4.73
C ASP A 71 3.56 9.85 4.52
N SER A 72 3.79 10.51 3.39
CA SER A 72 3.29 11.86 3.14
C SER A 72 2.56 11.96 1.80
N THR A 73 2.09 13.16 1.49
CA THR A 73 1.49 13.52 0.19
C THR A 73 2.46 13.38 -1.00
N GLU A 74 3.74 13.09 -0.76
CA GLU A 74 4.68 12.69 -1.81
C GLU A 74 4.42 11.24 -2.28
N ASP A 75 3.83 10.41 -1.43
CA ASP A 75 3.58 9.00 -1.73
C ASP A 75 2.18 8.73 -2.29
N TYR A 76 1.24 9.68 -2.16
CA TYR A 76 -0.13 9.53 -2.64
C TYR A 76 -0.80 10.89 -2.82
N ILE A 77 -1.81 10.93 -3.68
CA ILE A 77 -2.62 12.13 -3.93
C ILE A 77 -3.60 12.30 -2.76
N SER A 78 -3.61 13.48 -2.13
CA SER A 78 -4.53 13.82 -1.05
C SER A 78 -5.99 13.52 -1.41
N GLU A 79 -6.77 13.08 -0.42
CA GLU A 79 -8.21 12.81 -0.54
C GLU A 79 -8.60 11.68 -1.52
N THR A 80 -7.63 10.88 -2.00
CA THR A 80 -7.92 9.75 -2.91
C THR A 80 -8.01 8.39 -2.22
N LEU A 81 -7.51 8.26 -0.98
CA LEU A 81 -7.39 7.00 -0.26
C LEU A 81 -8.02 7.09 1.13
N LEU A 82 -8.69 6.02 1.56
CA LEU A 82 -9.24 5.94 2.91
C LEU A 82 -8.20 5.42 3.91
N PRO A 83 -8.20 5.87 5.18
CA PRO A 83 -7.29 5.36 6.21
C PRO A 83 -7.28 3.82 6.34
N LEU A 84 -8.44 3.17 6.19
CA LEU A 84 -8.56 1.71 6.24
C LEU A 84 -7.96 1.03 5.01
N GLU A 85 -8.05 1.65 3.83
CA GLU A 85 -7.34 1.16 2.63
C GLU A 85 -5.81 1.24 2.83
N LEU A 86 -5.34 2.17 3.65
CA LEU A 86 -3.95 2.33 4.05
C LEU A 86 -3.53 1.43 5.22
N ASN A 87 -4.39 0.50 5.65
CA ASN A 87 -4.15 -0.45 6.74
C ASN A 87 -3.98 0.18 8.12
N PHE A 88 -4.55 1.38 8.35
CA PHE A 88 -4.41 2.04 9.63
C PHE A 88 -4.99 1.21 10.78
N ASP A 89 -5.96 0.34 10.52
CA ASP A 89 -6.47 -0.64 11.49
C ASP A 89 -5.44 -1.66 11.99
N PHE A 90 -4.34 -1.87 11.26
CA PHE A 90 -3.25 -2.78 11.64
C PHE A 90 -2.05 -2.07 12.30
N PHE A 91 -2.08 -0.74 12.38
CA PHE A 91 -1.03 0.02 13.04
C PHE A 91 -1.51 0.51 14.42
N PRO A 92 -0.65 0.50 15.45
CA PRO A 92 -1.01 1.07 16.74
C PRO A 92 -1.20 2.59 16.63
N ASN A 93 -2.11 3.13 17.44
CA ASN A 93 -2.31 4.57 17.66
C ASN A 93 -2.78 5.40 16.45
N THR A 94 -3.25 4.77 15.38
CA THR A 94 -3.71 5.41 14.12
C THR A 94 -5.22 5.67 14.10
N ILE A 95 -6.04 4.71 14.51
CA ILE A 95 -7.51 4.83 14.60
C ILE A 95 -7.90 4.54 16.05
N SER A 96 -8.80 5.38 16.60
CA SER A 96 -9.36 5.16 17.92
C SER A 96 -10.86 5.35 17.89
N THR A 97 -11.58 4.33 18.34
CA THR A 97 -13.04 4.36 18.52
C THR A 97 -13.43 5.14 19.79
N ASN A 98 -12.50 5.33 20.73
CA ASN A 98 -12.76 5.89 22.05
C ASN A 98 -12.29 7.35 22.20
N LYS A 99 -12.07 8.06 21.08
CA LYS A 99 -11.76 9.49 21.06
C LYS A 99 -13.02 10.30 20.76
N GLY A 100 -13.01 11.60 21.07
CA GLY A 100 -14.05 12.53 20.63
C GLY A 100 -14.14 12.64 19.10
N CYS A 101 -15.09 13.44 18.62
CA CYS A 101 -15.38 13.53 17.19
C CYS A 101 -14.19 14.07 16.37
N TYR A 102 -13.88 13.42 15.25
CA TYR A 102 -12.88 13.90 14.28
C TYR A 102 -13.43 13.87 12.84
N VAL A 103 -12.85 14.69 11.96
CA VAL A 103 -13.29 14.79 10.55
C VAL A 103 -13.12 13.45 9.83
N GLY A 104 -14.16 12.98 9.15
CA GLY A 104 -14.14 11.68 8.45
C GLY A 104 -14.38 10.46 9.34
N GLN A 105 -14.67 10.65 10.63
CA GLN A 105 -14.96 9.55 11.56
C GLN A 105 -16.17 8.71 11.12
N GLU A 106 -17.26 9.34 10.64
CA GLU A 106 -18.47 8.60 10.26
C GLU A 106 -18.18 7.61 9.13
N LEU A 107 -17.49 8.06 8.06
CA LEU A 107 -17.13 7.21 6.93
C LEU A 107 -16.18 6.08 7.37
N THR A 108 -15.19 6.40 8.20
CA THR A 108 -14.24 5.42 8.74
C THR A 108 -14.96 4.38 9.60
N ALA A 109 -15.82 4.82 10.52
CA ALA A 109 -16.59 3.96 11.42
C ALA A 109 -17.60 3.09 10.64
N ARG A 110 -18.29 3.65 9.65
CA ARG A 110 -19.23 2.92 8.79
C ARG A 110 -18.50 1.84 7.98
N THR A 111 -17.37 2.19 7.39
CA THR A 111 -16.55 1.23 6.61
C THR A 111 -16.02 0.11 7.51
N TYR A 112 -15.56 0.45 8.71
CA TYR A 112 -15.12 -0.54 9.71
C TYR A 112 -16.27 -1.45 10.17
N ALA A 113 -17.42 -0.87 10.55
CA ALA A 113 -18.56 -1.61 11.09
C ALA A 113 -19.25 -2.51 10.05
N THR A 114 -19.29 -2.08 8.78
CA THR A 114 -19.85 -2.92 7.70
C THR A 114 -18.92 -4.08 7.31
N GLY A 115 -17.61 -3.97 7.60
CA GLY A 115 -16.62 -4.99 7.23
C GLY A 115 -16.34 -5.09 5.73
N ILE A 116 -16.98 -4.28 4.88
CA ILE A 116 -16.86 -4.37 3.41
C ILE A 116 -15.69 -3.51 2.92
N LEU A 117 -14.47 -3.80 3.41
CA LEU A 117 -13.27 -3.20 2.83
C LEU A 117 -12.76 -4.09 1.69
N ARG A 118 -12.86 -3.59 0.45
CA ARG A 118 -12.59 -4.38 -0.77
C ARG A 118 -11.21 -4.15 -1.37
N LYS A 119 -10.42 -3.22 -0.84
CA LYS A 119 -9.05 -2.94 -1.29
C LYS A 119 -8.17 -2.61 -0.10
N ARG A 120 -6.91 -3.02 -0.14
CA ARG A 120 -5.89 -2.58 0.82
C ARG A 120 -4.56 -2.34 0.14
N LEU A 121 -3.76 -1.47 0.74
CA LEU A 121 -2.43 -1.12 0.28
C LEU A 121 -1.48 -2.28 0.56
N VAL A 122 -0.79 -2.78 -0.46
CA VAL A 122 0.17 -3.88 -0.35
C VAL A 122 1.52 -3.44 -0.95
N PRO A 123 2.65 -3.95 -0.43
CA PRO A 123 3.93 -3.79 -1.09
C PRO A 123 3.91 -4.54 -2.42
N VAL A 124 4.55 -3.99 -3.44
CA VAL A 124 4.71 -4.61 -4.77
C VAL A 124 6.14 -4.47 -5.25
N LYS A 125 6.56 -5.42 -6.08
CA LYS A 125 7.79 -5.34 -6.88
C LYS A 125 7.41 -5.19 -8.35
N LEU A 126 8.08 -4.29 -9.06
CA LEU A 126 7.87 -4.02 -10.47
C LEU A 126 9.08 -4.47 -11.27
N ASP A 127 8.84 -5.29 -12.28
CA ASP A 127 9.86 -5.62 -13.28
C ASP A 127 9.74 -4.63 -14.44
N ASN A 128 10.86 -4.15 -14.97
CA ASN A 128 10.89 -3.13 -16.03
C ASN A 128 10.16 -1.82 -15.64
N TYR A 129 10.26 -1.40 -14.37
CA TYR A 129 9.62 -0.19 -13.84
C TYR A 129 9.99 1.09 -14.62
N GLN A 130 11.09 1.08 -15.37
CA GLN A 130 11.53 2.19 -16.22
C GLN A 130 10.59 2.44 -17.40
N LEU A 131 9.74 1.47 -17.76
CA LEU A 131 8.73 1.61 -18.79
C LEU A 131 7.45 2.29 -18.28
N LEU A 132 7.32 2.52 -16.97
CA LEU A 132 6.16 3.21 -16.40
C LEU A 132 6.04 4.58 -17.06
N ASP A 133 4.91 4.81 -17.69
CA ASP A 133 4.55 6.10 -18.24
C ASP A 133 3.53 6.81 -17.35
N THR A 134 3.56 8.13 -17.42
CA THR A 134 2.57 8.98 -16.77
C THR A 134 1.42 9.22 -17.72
N ASP A 135 0.26 8.65 -17.42
CA ASP A 135 -0.99 9.01 -18.08
C ASP A 135 -1.54 10.29 -17.41
N PRO A 136 -1.59 11.44 -18.10
CA PRO A 136 -2.05 12.70 -17.52
C PRO A 136 -3.54 12.68 -17.13
N GLU A 137 -4.35 11.77 -17.68
CA GLU A 137 -5.78 11.67 -17.37
C GLU A 137 -6.05 10.78 -16.16
N ARG A 138 -5.09 9.95 -15.75
CA ARG A 138 -5.25 9.00 -14.65
C ARG A 138 -4.45 9.42 -13.43
N LYS A 139 -5.11 9.38 -12.27
CA LYS A 139 -4.47 9.63 -10.97
C LYS A 139 -3.43 8.57 -10.60
N TYR A 140 -3.70 7.31 -10.96
CA TYR A 140 -2.88 6.15 -10.63
C TYR A 140 -2.90 5.14 -11.78
N ALA A 141 -1.80 4.39 -11.96
CA ALA A 141 -1.73 3.34 -12.97
C ALA A 141 -2.58 2.13 -12.53
N GLU A 142 -3.43 1.64 -13.42
CA GLU A 142 -4.24 0.46 -13.20
C GLU A 142 -3.43 -0.80 -13.54
N PHE A 143 -3.51 -1.82 -12.68
CA PHE A 143 -2.94 -3.13 -12.98
C PHE A 143 -4.02 -4.21 -13.00
N HIS A 144 -3.79 -5.23 -13.81
CA HIS A 144 -4.71 -6.32 -14.11
C HIS A 144 -4.07 -7.65 -13.71
N ILE A 145 -4.90 -8.68 -13.59
CA ILE A 145 -4.51 -10.07 -13.34
C ILE A 145 -4.67 -10.84 -14.65
N ASP A 146 -3.78 -11.75 -14.99
CA ASP A 146 -3.93 -12.49 -16.25
C ASP A 146 -5.19 -13.40 -16.24
N ASN A 147 -5.85 -13.46 -17.40
CA ASN A 147 -7.23 -13.95 -17.59
C ASN A 147 -7.42 -15.45 -17.31
N VAL A 148 -6.35 -16.24 -17.21
CA VAL A 148 -6.45 -17.67 -16.87
C VAL A 148 -7.06 -17.85 -15.47
N VAL A 149 -6.72 -16.97 -14.53
CA VAL A 149 -7.22 -17.03 -13.15
C VAL A 149 -8.64 -16.47 -13.04
N GLU A 150 -8.97 -15.43 -13.83
CA GLU A 150 -10.30 -14.81 -13.78
C GLU A 150 -11.41 -15.75 -14.28
N LYS A 151 -11.15 -16.63 -15.25
CA LYS A 151 -12.12 -17.66 -15.67
C LYS A 151 -12.51 -18.58 -14.52
N SER A 152 -11.57 -18.96 -13.65
CA SER A 152 -11.87 -19.79 -12.48
C SER A 152 -12.64 -19.05 -11.38
N LEU A 153 -12.49 -17.72 -11.28
CA LEU A 153 -13.17 -16.89 -10.28
C LEU A 153 -14.56 -16.41 -10.75
N ALA A 154 -14.74 -16.19 -12.05
CA ALA A 154 -15.97 -15.69 -12.67
C ALA A 154 -16.99 -16.80 -13.01
N GLU A 155 -16.63 -18.08 -12.84
CA GLU A 155 -17.55 -19.21 -13.02
C GLU A 155 -18.60 -19.35 -11.89
N ASN A 156 -18.57 -18.49 -10.87
CA ASN A 156 -19.65 -18.40 -9.89
C ASN A 156 -20.68 -17.34 -10.31
N GLU A 157 -21.81 -17.85 -10.82
CA GLU A 157 -23.11 -17.19 -11.07
C GLU A 157 -23.23 -16.33 -12.34
N PRO A 158 -23.84 -16.87 -13.42
CA PRO A 158 -24.39 -16.02 -14.48
C PRO A 158 -25.56 -15.21 -13.91
N THR A 159 -25.37 -13.91 -13.71
CA THR A 159 -26.49 -13.02 -13.37
C THR A 159 -27.47 -12.98 -14.55
N LEU A 160 -28.60 -13.67 -14.41
CA LEU A 160 -29.71 -13.61 -15.35
C LEU A 160 -30.30 -12.19 -15.28
N ASN A 161 -30.22 -11.41 -16.36
CA ASN A 161 -30.90 -10.12 -16.44
C ASN A 161 -32.40 -10.37 -16.72
N PRO A 162 -33.32 -10.04 -15.80
CA PRO A 162 -34.75 -10.32 -15.98
C PRO A 162 -35.46 -9.38 -16.97
N PHE A 163 -34.77 -8.40 -17.55
CA PHE A 163 -35.36 -7.35 -18.41
C PHE A 163 -34.96 -7.45 -19.89
N THR A 164 -34.22 -8.47 -20.31
CA THR A 164 -33.71 -8.56 -21.69
C THR A 164 -33.84 -9.97 -22.27
N ASN A 165 -34.68 -10.13 -23.29
CA ASN A 165 -34.82 -11.38 -24.08
C ASN A 165 -33.82 -11.51 -25.23
N LYS A 166 -32.82 -10.61 -25.32
CA LYS A 166 -31.74 -10.73 -26.31
C LYS A 166 -30.59 -11.54 -25.71
N PRO A 167 -30.01 -12.50 -26.46
CA PRO A 167 -28.74 -13.11 -26.06
C PRO A 167 -27.71 -11.99 -25.83
N PRO A 168 -26.89 -12.08 -24.77
CA PRO A 168 -25.87 -11.07 -24.52
C PRO A 168 -24.92 -11.02 -25.71
N GLU A 169 -24.89 -9.89 -26.39
CA GLU A 169 -23.88 -9.59 -27.40
C GLU A 169 -22.52 -9.66 -26.70
N ARG A 170 -21.62 -10.56 -27.15
CA ARG A 170 -20.27 -10.74 -26.59
C ARG A 170 -19.40 -9.52 -26.93
N THR A 171 -19.72 -8.37 -26.36
CA THR A 171 -18.76 -7.29 -26.21
C THR A 171 -17.69 -7.79 -25.25
N LYS A 172 -16.41 -7.70 -25.63
CA LYS A 172 -15.30 -8.00 -24.71
C LYS A 172 -15.45 -7.05 -23.52
N ARG A 173 -16.01 -7.54 -22.41
CA ARG A 173 -16.10 -6.76 -21.17
C ARG A 173 -14.67 -6.33 -20.84
N LYS A 174 -14.44 -5.01 -20.73
CA LYS A 174 -13.16 -4.50 -20.22
C LYS A 174 -12.94 -5.17 -18.86
N GLN A 175 -11.85 -5.89 -18.74
CA GLN A 175 -11.47 -6.54 -17.50
C GLN A 175 -11.39 -5.50 -16.40
N ARG A 176 -11.96 -5.81 -15.24
CA ARG A 176 -11.88 -4.87 -14.11
C ARG A 176 -10.43 -4.85 -13.61
N PRO A 177 -9.84 -3.68 -13.33
CA PRO A 177 -8.51 -3.62 -12.74
C PRO A 177 -8.45 -4.40 -11.42
N ALA A 178 -7.41 -5.22 -11.27
CA ALA A 178 -7.09 -5.91 -10.02
C ALA A 178 -6.69 -4.91 -8.93
N GLY A 179 -6.17 -3.74 -9.32
CA GLY A 179 -5.82 -2.68 -8.39
C GLY A 179 -5.21 -1.44 -9.05
N LEU A 180 -4.67 -0.56 -8.19
CA LEU A 180 -4.00 0.68 -8.57
C LEU A 180 -2.58 0.73 -8.00
N LEU A 181 -1.58 1.02 -8.81
CA LEU A 181 -0.25 1.38 -8.33
C LEU A 181 -0.30 2.81 -7.78
N ILE A 182 -0.04 2.95 -6.47
CA ILE A 182 -0.13 4.25 -5.79
C ILE A 182 1.17 5.03 -5.93
N SER A 183 2.31 4.34 -5.73
CA SER A 183 3.63 4.94 -5.88
C SER A 183 4.70 3.87 -6.02
N ASN A 184 5.84 4.23 -6.62
CA ASN A 184 7.03 3.41 -6.69
C ASN A 184 8.31 4.24 -6.52
N GLU A 185 9.35 3.57 -6.06
CA GLU A 185 10.71 4.07 -5.95
C GLU A 185 11.63 2.95 -6.44
N GLY A 186 12.19 3.14 -7.63
CA GLY A 186 12.82 2.05 -8.37
C GLY A 186 11.87 0.88 -8.61
N LEU A 187 12.34 -0.33 -8.30
CA LEU A 187 11.59 -1.59 -8.47
C LEU A 187 10.59 -1.88 -7.35
N TYR A 188 10.58 -1.10 -6.26
CA TYR A 188 9.66 -1.30 -5.15
C TYR A 188 8.55 -0.27 -5.19
N GLY A 189 7.34 -0.69 -4.84
CA GLY A 189 6.21 0.22 -4.78
C GLY A 189 5.15 -0.23 -3.80
N VAL A 190 4.08 0.54 -3.79
CA VAL A 190 2.89 0.29 -2.99
C VAL A 190 1.67 0.40 -3.89
N ALA A 191 0.73 -0.53 -3.73
CA ALA A 191 -0.42 -0.64 -4.60
C ALA A 191 -1.69 -0.96 -3.81
N LEU A 192 -2.82 -0.36 -4.20
CA LEU A 192 -4.12 -0.81 -3.71
C LEU A 192 -4.53 -2.05 -4.47
N LEU A 193 -4.54 -3.20 -3.80
CA LEU A 193 -4.98 -4.48 -4.35
C LEU A 193 -6.38 -4.82 -3.83
N ARG A 194 -7.24 -5.31 -4.72
CA ARG A 194 -8.57 -5.80 -4.33
C ARG A 194 -8.44 -7.07 -3.49
N THR A 195 -9.19 -7.14 -2.40
CA THR A 195 -9.10 -8.24 -1.42
C THR A 195 -9.49 -9.60 -2.01
N GLU A 196 -10.35 -9.63 -3.02
CA GLU A 196 -10.70 -10.84 -3.78
C GLU A 196 -9.50 -11.51 -4.47
N HIS A 197 -8.43 -10.76 -4.76
CA HIS A 197 -7.20 -11.28 -5.36
C HIS A 197 -6.13 -11.66 -4.33
N PHE A 198 -6.39 -11.55 -3.02
CA PHE A 198 -5.39 -11.86 -1.99
C PHE A 198 -5.02 -13.34 -1.95
N SER A 199 -5.98 -14.23 -2.22
CA SER A 199 -5.68 -15.66 -2.31
C SER A 199 -4.68 -15.92 -3.43
N ALA A 200 -4.96 -15.39 -4.63
CA ALA A 200 -4.08 -15.46 -5.79
C ALA A 200 -2.70 -14.82 -5.53
N ALA A 201 -2.67 -13.66 -4.88
CA ALA A 201 -1.44 -12.91 -4.63
C ALA A 201 -0.54 -13.50 -3.52
N PHE A 202 -1.12 -14.09 -2.47
CA PHE A 202 -0.39 -14.38 -1.22
C PHE A 202 -0.55 -15.81 -0.71
N SER A 203 -1.46 -16.61 -1.27
CA SER A 203 -1.74 -17.98 -0.84
C SER A 203 -1.73 -19.01 -1.98
N SER A 204 -1.50 -18.59 -3.22
CA SER A 204 -1.41 -19.49 -4.38
C SER A 204 -0.04 -20.19 -4.41
N ASP A 205 -0.06 -21.50 -4.65
CA ASP A 205 1.16 -22.27 -4.91
C ASP A 205 1.68 -22.02 -6.34
N GLU A 206 0.79 -21.66 -7.27
CA GLU A 206 1.14 -21.28 -8.63
C GLU A 206 1.34 -19.76 -8.76
N PRO A 207 2.36 -19.32 -9.52
CA PRO A 207 2.63 -17.91 -9.73
C PRO A 207 1.51 -17.27 -10.56
N VAL A 208 0.78 -16.34 -9.95
CA VAL A 208 -0.21 -15.52 -10.64
C VAL A 208 0.45 -14.24 -11.13
N GLU A 209 0.30 -13.96 -12.43
CA GLU A 209 0.86 -12.75 -13.02
C GLU A 209 -0.12 -11.58 -12.94
N PHE A 210 0.38 -10.47 -12.42
CA PHE A 210 -0.26 -9.17 -12.51
C PHE A 210 0.58 -8.27 -13.39
N TYR A 211 -0.06 -7.35 -14.12
CA TYR A 211 0.64 -6.47 -15.04
C TYR A 211 -0.01 -5.09 -15.16
N ILE A 212 0.80 -4.08 -15.44
CA ILE A 212 0.39 -2.75 -15.91
C ILE A 212 0.67 -2.71 -17.41
N THR A 213 -0.30 -2.29 -18.20
CA THR A 213 -0.10 -2.03 -19.63
C THR A 213 0.16 -0.54 -19.83
N THR A 214 1.31 -0.20 -20.39
CA THR A 214 1.69 1.18 -20.72
C THR A 214 0.85 1.72 -21.86
N THR A 215 0.85 3.04 -22.08
CA THR A 215 0.19 3.68 -23.24
C THR A 215 0.73 3.18 -24.59
N LYS A 216 1.95 2.65 -24.60
CA LYS A 216 2.60 2.03 -25.78
C LYS A 216 2.25 0.55 -25.96
N GLY A 217 1.49 -0.05 -25.06
CA GLY A 217 1.09 -1.45 -25.11
C GLY A 217 2.14 -2.43 -24.55
N GLU A 218 3.14 -1.94 -23.83
CA GLU A 218 4.13 -2.79 -23.15
C GLU A 218 3.59 -3.23 -21.79
N ASN A 219 3.90 -4.45 -21.37
CA ASN A 219 3.47 -4.96 -20.07
C ASN A 219 4.61 -4.90 -19.05
N ILE A 220 4.33 -4.24 -17.93
CA ILE A 220 5.19 -4.16 -16.75
C ILE A 220 4.64 -5.15 -15.74
N LYS A 221 5.41 -6.17 -15.40
CA LYS A 221 5.00 -7.15 -14.40
C LYS A 221 5.02 -6.52 -13.01
N ILE A 222 3.94 -6.71 -12.27
CA ILE A 222 3.79 -6.28 -10.88
C ILE A 222 3.59 -7.52 -10.02
N THR A 223 4.40 -7.66 -8.97
CA THR A 223 4.37 -8.82 -8.08
C THR A 223 4.04 -8.36 -6.67
N PRO A 224 2.79 -8.54 -6.19
CA PRO A 224 2.44 -8.27 -4.81
C PRO A 224 3.35 -9.05 -3.84
N GLN A 225 3.81 -8.36 -2.81
CA GLN A 225 4.61 -8.93 -1.74
C GLN A 225 3.73 -9.09 -0.50
N LYS A 226 3.88 -10.21 0.21
CA LYS A 226 3.06 -10.51 1.39
C LYS A 226 3.33 -9.47 2.50
N PRO A 227 2.33 -8.66 2.89
CA PRO A 227 2.52 -7.66 3.94
C PRO A 227 2.50 -8.28 5.34
N PHE A 228 3.04 -7.56 6.32
CA PHE A 228 3.16 -8.05 7.71
C PHE A 228 1.80 -8.35 8.35
N TRP A 229 0.78 -7.54 8.03
CA TRP A 229 -0.57 -7.64 8.57
C TRP A 229 -1.43 -8.73 7.92
N PHE A 230 -0.95 -9.38 6.84
CA PHE A 230 -1.78 -10.32 6.08
C PHE A 230 -2.24 -11.52 6.91
N SER A 231 -1.40 -12.03 7.80
CA SER A 231 -1.75 -13.16 8.68
C SER A 231 -2.94 -12.81 9.57
N ASP A 232 -2.94 -11.63 10.19
CA ASP A 232 -4.02 -11.16 11.04
C ASP A 232 -5.30 -10.92 10.22
N TRP A 233 -5.16 -10.33 9.03
CA TRP A 233 -6.28 -10.17 8.11
C TRP A 233 -6.89 -11.52 7.73
N LYS A 234 -6.07 -12.53 7.40
CA LYS A 234 -6.52 -13.88 7.02
C LYS A 234 -7.22 -14.59 8.18
N ASN A 235 -6.77 -14.39 9.42
CA ASN A 235 -7.42 -14.97 10.59
C ASN A 235 -8.81 -14.34 10.84
N ASN A 236 -8.95 -13.04 10.60
CA ASN A 236 -10.21 -12.32 10.81
C ASN A 236 -11.22 -12.47 9.66
N ASN A 237 -10.76 -12.77 8.44
CA ASN A 237 -11.58 -12.83 7.22
C ASN A 237 -11.58 -14.21 6.53
N GLY A 238 -10.84 -15.18 7.07
CA GLY A 238 -10.88 -16.56 6.61
C GLY A 238 -12.19 -17.24 7.00
N PRO A 239 -12.52 -18.40 6.40
CA PRO A 239 -13.67 -19.17 6.84
C PRO A 239 -13.52 -19.44 8.34
N HIS A 240 -14.48 -18.96 9.14
CA HIS A 240 -14.57 -19.28 10.55
C HIS A 240 -14.57 -20.81 10.66
N LYS A 241 -13.53 -21.37 11.30
CA LYS A 241 -13.56 -22.78 11.72
C LYS A 241 -14.63 -22.97 12.79
#